data_AF-A0A1Q7DZZ4-F1
#
_entry.id   AF-A0A1Q7DZZ4-F1
#
_cell.length_a   1.000
_cell.length_b   1.000
_cell.length_c   1.000
_cell.angle_alpha   90.00
_cell.angle_beta   90.00
_cell.angle_gamma   90.00
#
_symmetry.space_group_name_H-M   'P 1'
#
loop_
_entity.id
_entity.type
_entity.pdbx_description
1 polymer ?
#
loop_
_entity_poly.entity_id
_entity_poly.type
_entity_poly.pdbx_seq_one_letter_code
_entity_poly.pdbx_strand_id
1 'polypeptide(L)' 'MLRAYTGPSAIEQARVAQPDVIILDTLLDHDGLDVCRQLRRDPHIASRIPILLVSPESPTRQRR' A
#
# COMPACT_ATOMS: atom_id res chain seq x y z
N MET A 1 -16.39 -1.87 0.55
CA MET A 1 -15.01 -2.08 0.04
C MET A 1 -14.64 -0.88 -0.80
N LEU A 2 -13.65 -0.09 -0.38
CA LEU A 2 -13.11 1.02 -1.16
C LEU A 2 -12.06 0.49 -2.13
N ARG A 3 -11.96 1.10 -3.32
CA ARG A 3 -11.02 0.71 -4.36
C ARG A 3 -10.33 1.95 -4.93
N ALA A 4 -9.02 1.86 -5.06
CA ALA A 4 -8.19 2.80 -5.78
C ALA A 4 -7.45 2.04 -6.89
N TYR A 5 -7.29 2.70 -8.03
CA TYR A 5 -6.62 2.13 -9.21
C TYR A 5 -5.34 2.89 -9.58
N THR A 6 -4.97 3.90 -8.78
CA THR A 6 -3.74 4.68 -8.93
C THR A 6 -3.13 4.92 -7.56
N GLY A 7 -1.81 5.13 -7.52
CA GLY A 7 -1.08 5.43 -6.28
C GLY A 7 -1.63 6.65 -5.52
N PRO A 8 -1.79 7.82 -6.18
CA PRO A 8 -2.32 9.02 -5.51
C PRO A 8 -3.72 8.81 -4.91
N SER A 9 -4.63 8.16 -5.65
CA SER A 9 -5.97 7.86 -5.15
C SER A 9 -5.92 6.90 -3.96
N ALA A 10 -5.04 5.90 -3.98
CA ALA A 10 -4.89 4.95 -2.88
C ALA A 10 -4.43 5.65 -1.58
N ILE A 11 -3.50 6.60 -1.69
CA ILE A 11 -2.98 7.36 -0.54
C ILE A 11 -4.05 8.28 0.02
N GLU A 12 -4.74 9.03 -0.82
CA GLU A 12 -5.82 9.93 -0.39
C GLU A 12 -6.95 9.15 0.29
N GLN A 13 -7.40 8.06 -0.33
CA GLN A 13 -8.45 7.22 0.22
C GLN A 13 -8.04 6.58 1.55
N ALA A 14 -6.80 6.10 1.68
CA ALA A 14 -6.31 5.54 2.93
C ALA A 14 -6.32 6.56 4.08
N ARG A 15 -6.00 7.83 3.79
CA ARG A 15 -6.03 8.92 4.78
C ARG A 15 -7.45 9.26 5.23
N VAL A 16 -8.36 9.37 4.28
CA VAL A 16 -9.75 9.80 4.55
C VAL A 16 -10.55 8.67 5.17
N ALA A 17 -10.48 7.46 4.61
CA ALA A 17 -11.31 6.34 5.03
C ALA A 17 -10.78 5.62 6.26
N GLN A 18 -9.48 5.75 6.59
CA GLN A 18 -8.79 5.06 7.68
C GLN A 18 -9.20 3.58 7.80
N PRO A 19 -8.96 2.77 6.74
CA PRO A 19 -9.41 1.39 6.73
C PRO A 19 -8.68 0.55 7.78
N ASP A 20 -9.29 -0.58 8.18
CA ASP A 20 -8.66 -1.54 9.09
C ASP A 20 -7.50 -2.32 8.43
N VAL A 21 -7.46 -2.36 7.10
CA VAL A 21 -6.40 -3.02 6.32
C VAL A 21 -6.28 -2.41 4.92
N ILE A 22 -5.06 -2.35 4.40
CA ILE A 22 -4.78 -2.00 3.01
C ILE A 22 -4.22 -3.24 2.31
N ILE A 23 -4.85 -3.63 1.19
CA ILE A 23 -4.32 -4.64 0.27
C ILE A 23 -3.76 -3.90 -0.93
N LEU A 24 -2.46 -4.03 -1.16
CA LEU A 24 -1.74 -3.27 -2.17
C LEU A 24 -1.02 -4.22 -3.12
N ASP A 25 -1.38 -4.14 -4.40
CA ASP A 25 -0.69 -4.87 -5.47
C ASP A 25 0.63 -4.16 -5.81
N THR A 26 1.74 -4.90 -5.93
CA THR A 26 3.03 -4.36 -6.39
C THR A 26 2.98 -3.87 -7.83
N LEU A 27 2.07 -4.41 -8.64
CA LEU A 27 1.80 -3.98 -10.01
C LEU A 27 0.77 -2.84 -10.06
N LEU A 28 0.37 -2.28 -8.90
CA LEU A 28 -0.44 -1.06 -8.90
C LEU A 28 0.36 0.06 -9.54
N ASP A 29 -0.05 0.44 -10.75
CA ASP A 29 0.65 1.43 -11.56
C ASP A 29 2.10 0.99 -11.86
N HIS A 30 3.00 1.94 -12.13
CA HIS A 30 4.39 1.65 -12.49
C HIS A 30 5.31 1.43 -11.27
N ASP A 31 4.85 1.64 -10.03
CA ASP A 31 5.62 1.38 -8.79
C ASP A 31 4.73 1.26 -7.53
N GLY A 32 4.02 0.13 -7.37
CA GLY A 32 3.22 -0.14 -6.16
C GLY A 32 4.06 -0.21 -4.87
N LEU A 33 5.37 -0.46 -4.98
CA LEU A 33 6.28 -0.41 -3.83
C LEU A 33 6.47 1.02 -3.34
N ASP A 34 6.55 2.01 -4.23
CA ASP A 34 6.65 3.41 -3.83
C ASP A 34 5.38 3.90 -3.11
N VAL A 35 4.20 3.53 -3.62
CA VAL A 35 2.93 3.77 -2.92
C VAL A 35 2.99 3.21 -1.51
N CYS A 36 3.50 1.98 -1.35
CA CYS A 36 3.64 1.37 -0.03
C CYS A 36 4.63 2.12 0.87
N ARG A 37 5.74 2.65 0.32
CA ARG A 37 6.69 3.47 1.07
C ARG A 37 6.05 4.78 1.53
N GLN A 38 5.26 5.42 0.67
CA GLN A 38 4.55 6.66 1.01
C GLN A 38 3.50 6.42 2.11
N LEU A 39 2.70 5.36 2.00
CA LEU A 39 1.75 4.95 3.06
C LEU A 39 2.47 4.67 4.39
N ARG A 40 3.63 4.00 4.34
CA ARG A 40 4.45 3.73 5.54
C ARG A 40 5.14 4.96 6.14
N ARG A 41 5.29 6.05 5.38
CA ARG A 41 5.81 7.33 5.90
C ARG A 41 4.72 8.16 6.56
N ASP A 42 3.45 7.84 6.32
CA ASP A 42 2.34 8.50 6.96
C ASP A 42 2.15 7.95 8.40
N PRO A 43 2.35 8.77 9.44
CA PRO A 43 2.27 8.29 10.82
C PRO A 43 0.86 7.83 11.22
N HIS A 44 -0.20 8.33 10.57
CA HIS A 44 -1.57 7.93 10.86
C HIS A 44 -1.91 6.56 10.26
N ILE A 45 -1.24 6.19 9.18
CA ILE A 45 -1.43 4.90 8.50
C ILE A 45 -0.45 3.88 9.07
N ALA A 46 0.85 4.16 9.06
CA ALA A 46 1.90 3.21 9.40
C ALA A 46 1.81 2.62 10.82
N SER A 47 1.26 3.38 11.77
CA SER A 47 1.17 2.98 13.17
C SER A 47 -0.06 2.11 13.48
N ARG A 48 -1.08 2.10 12.61
CA ARG A 48 -2.39 1.52 12.91
C ARG A 48 -2.92 0.58 11.85
N ILE A 49 -2.58 0.85 10.58
CA ILE A 49 -3.19 0.18 9.43
C ILE A 49 -2.19 -0.81 8.85
N PRO A 50 -2.40 -2.13 9.00
CA PRO A 50 -1.57 -3.13 8.35
C PRO A 50 -1.68 -3.02 6.83
N ILE A 51 -0.54 -3.16 6.15
CA ILE A 51 -0.46 -3.16 4.69
C ILE A 51 -0.03 -4.55 4.23
N LEU A 52 -0.93 -5.25 3.54
CA LEU A 52 -0.65 -6.52 2.87
C LEU A 52 -0.20 -6.24 1.44
N LEU A 53 1.08 -6.50 1.16
CA LEU A 53 1.58 -6.48 -0.21
C LEU A 53 1.21 -7.77 -0.94
N VAL A 54 0.61 -7.62 -2.11
CA VAL A 54 0.34 -8.72 -3.05
C VAL A 54 1.28 -8.55 -4.22
N SER A 55 2.03 -9.60 -4.53
CA SER A 55 2.99 -9.63 -5.63
C SER A 55 2.72 -10.86 -6.51
N PRO A 56 2.84 -10.74 -7.84
CA PRO A 56 2.75 -11.89 -8.75
C PRO A 56 3.90 -12.88 -8.53
N GLU A 57 5.05 -12.38 -8.07
CA GLU A 57 6.23 -13.19 -7.76
C GLU A 57 6.30 -13.50 -6.28
N SER A 58 6.75 -14.71 -5.96
CA SER A 58 7.05 -15.09 -4.58
C SER A 58 8.20 -14.23 -4.07
N PRO A 59 8.13 -13.68 -2.84
CA PRO A 59 9.19 -12.86 -2.29
C PRO A 59 10.47 -13.69 -2.18
N THR A 60 11.40 -13.50 -3.12
CA THR A 60 12.73 -14.10 -3.04
C THR A 60 13.43 -13.47 -1.84
N ARG A 61 13.88 -14.29 -0.89
CA ARG A 61 14.63 -13.87 0.30
C ARG A 61 16.01 -13.37 -0.11
N GLN A 62 16.08 -12.23 -0.80
CA GLN A 62 17.31 -11.58 -1.20
C GLN A 62 17.04 -10.07 -1.12
N ARG A 63 17.84 -9.37 -0.31
CA ARG A 63 17.72 -7.94 0.08
C ARG A 63 16.88 -7.68 1.33
N ARG A 64 17.43 -8.11 2.47
CA ARG A 64 17.43 -7.25 3.66
C ARG A 64 18.69 -6.39 3.62
#